data_AF-A0A7Y6UC20-F1
#
_entry.id   AF-A0A7Y6UC20-F1
#
_cell.length_a   1.000
_cell.length_b   1.000
_cell.length_c   1.000
_cell.angle_alpha   90.00
_cell.angle_beta   90.00
_cell.angle_gamma   90.00
#
_symmetry.space_group_name_H-M   'P 1'
#
loop_
_entity.id
_entity.type
_entity.pdbx_description
1 polymer ?
#
loop_
_entity_poly.entity_id
_entity_poly.type
_entity_poly.pdbx_seq_one_letter_code
_entity_poly.pdbx_strand_id
1 'polypeptide(L)'
;RRFICIEVTGNIDTTQPIDYEQLYAQAMYELDHGERYWFDQSEEQIMTRSNREFEQVSLEEQLFYRYFRPAKEKENGEWLSPAEILEDIKKSSAIPLSNKRVSVFGRVL
;
A
#
# COMPACT_ATOMS: atom_id res chain seq x y z
N ARG A 1 -2.78 -6.21 9.71
CA ARG A 1 -3.59 -7.25 9.02
C ARG A 1 -3.07 -7.32 7.59
N ARG A 2 -2.91 -8.53 7.04
CA ARG A 2 -2.45 -8.75 5.66
C ARG A 2 -3.68 -8.84 4.76
N PHE A 3 -3.68 -8.10 3.66
CA PHE A 3 -4.75 -8.12 2.66
C PHE A 3 -4.09 -8.40 1.31
N ILE A 4 -4.79 -9.11 0.43
CA ILE A 4 -4.38 -9.30 -0.96
C ILE A 4 -5.38 -8.52 -1.81
N CYS A 5 -4.90 -7.54 -2.57
CA CYS A 5 -5.70 -6.81 -3.53
C CYS A 5 -5.59 -7.51 -4.89
N ILE A 6 -6.73 -7.83 -5.50
CA ILE A 6 -6.81 -8.47 -6.81
C ILE A 6 -7.56 -7.54 -7.75
N GLU A 7 -6.91 -7.15 -8.85
CA GLU A 7 -7.58 -6.44 -9.94
C GLU A 7 -8.42 -7.43 -10.74
N VAL A 8 -9.69 -7.09 -10.94
CA VAL A 8 -10.60 -7.88 -11.78
C VAL A 8 -10.50 -7.35 -13.21
N THR A 9 -9.69 -8.02 -14.04
CA THR A 9 -9.41 -7.60 -15.44
C THR A 9 -10.44 -8.11 -16.45
N GLY A 10 -11.37 -8.97 -16.02
CA GLY A 10 -12.43 -9.55 -16.86
C GLY A 10 -13.62 -10.01 -16.03
N ASN A 11 -14.64 -10.54 -16.69
CA ASN A 11 -15.86 -10.99 -16.00
C ASN A 11 -15.56 -12.21 -15.12
N ILE A 12 -15.95 -12.12 -13.85
CA ILE A 12 -15.98 -13.29 -12.97
C ILE A 12 -17.19 -14.13 -13.37
N ASP A 13 -16.95 -15.37 -13.76
CA ASP A 13 -18.04 -16.32 -14.00
C ASP A 13 -18.75 -16.61 -12.68
N THR A 14 -20.00 -16.16 -12.61
CA THR A 14 -20.90 -16.37 -11.47
C THR A 14 -22.16 -17.13 -11.89
N THR A 15 -22.16 -17.67 -13.12
CA THR A 15 -23.30 -18.40 -13.69
C THR A 15 -23.37 -19.84 -13.17
N GLN A 16 -22.23 -20.39 -12.75
CA GLN A 16 -22.14 -21.70 -12.14
C GLN A 16 -21.82 -21.57 -10.65
N PRO A 17 -22.41 -22.43 -9.79
CA PRO A 17 -22.00 -22.49 -8.40
C PRO A 17 -20.56 -22.98 -8.29
N ILE A 18 -19.85 -22.51 -7.26
CA ILE A 18 -18.54 -23.06 -6.91
C ILE A 18 -18.72 -24.53 -6.51
N ASP A 19 -17.90 -25.42 -7.06
CA ASP A 19 -17.81 -26.81 -6.61
C ASP A 19 -17.05 -26.86 -5.29
N TYR A 20 -17.77 -26.69 -4.19
CA TYR A 20 -17.20 -26.70 -2.85
C TYR A 20 -16.65 -28.07 -2.45
N GLU A 21 -17.18 -29.16 -2.98
CA GLU A 21 -16.72 -30.51 -2.63
C GLU A 21 -15.30 -30.72 -3.19
N GLN A 22 -15.09 -30.40 -4.47
CA GLN A 22 -13.77 -30.43 -5.08
C GLN A 22 -12.81 -29.45 -4.40
N LEU A 23 -13.25 -28.21 -4.14
CA LEU A 23 -12.40 -27.17 -3.53
C LEU A 23 -11.90 -27.62 -2.16
N TYR A 24 -12.79 -28.17 -1.32
CA TYR A 24 -12.41 -28.67 -0.01
C TYR A 24 -11.59 -29.95 -0.07
N ALA A 25 -11.87 -30.85 -1.02
CA ALA A 25 -11.04 -32.04 -1.22
C ALA A 25 -9.59 -31.67 -1.51
N GLN A 26 -9.36 -30.68 -2.38
CA GLN A 26 -8.03 -30.16 -2.66
C GLN A 26 -7.39 -29.50 -1.43
N ALA A 27 -8.11 -28.62 -0.73
CA ALA A 27 -7.57 -27.95 0.46
C ALA A 27 -7.18 -28.96 1.56
N MET A 28 -8.01 -29.98 1.78
CA MET A 28 -7.71 -31.03 2.76
C MET A 28 -6.50 -31.87 2.35
N TYR A 29 -6.36 -32.17 1.06
CA TYR A 29 -5.19 -32.87 0.54
C TYR A 29 -3.90 -32.08 0.77
N GLU A 30 -3.87 -30.80 0.42
CA GLU A 30 -2.70 -29.92 0.59
C GLU A 30 -2.30 -29.80 2.07
N LEU A 31 -3.27 -29.67 2.97
CA LEU A 31 -3.02 -29.64 4.41
C LEU A 31 -2.43 -30.96 4.93
N ASP A 32 -2.96 -32.10 4.49
CA ASP A 32 -2.47 -33.44 4.89
C ASP A 32 -1.04 -33.70 4.40
N HIS A 33 -0.68 -33.13 3.24
CA HIS A 33 0.66 -33.23 2.66
C HIS A 33 1.65 -32.20 3.24
N GLY A 34 1.22 -31.36 4.18
CA GLY A 34 2.06 -30.37 4.83
C GLY A 34 2.42 -29.19 3.94
N GLU A 35 1.59 -28.89 2.93
CA GLU A 35 1.77 -27.70 2.10
C GLU A 35 1.70 -26.42 2.95
N ARG A 36 2.51 -25.44 2.56
CA ARG A 36 2.69 -24.22 3.35
C ARG A 36 1.50 -23.29 3.18
N TYR A 37 0.74 -23.08 4.26
CA TYR A 37 -0.45 -22.22 4.29
C TYR A 37 -0.18 -20.80 4.81
N TRP A 38 1.08 -20.41 5.01
CA TRP A 38 1.47 -19.07 5.47
C TRP A 38 2.54 -18.46 4.57
N PHE A 39 2.48 -17.13 4.44
CA PHE A 39 3.50 -16.38 3.73
C PHE A 39 4.78 -16.24 4.54
N ASP A 40 5.91 -16.30 3.85
CA ASP A 40 7.21 -15.91 4.36
C ASP A 40 7.46 -14.41 4.14
N GLN A 41 8.59 -13.92 4.64
CA GLN A 41 8.92 -12.50 4.56
C GLN A 41 9.04 -11.99 3.12
N SER A 42 9.48 -12.82 2.18
CA SER A 42 9.64 -12.43 0.78
C SER A 42 8.28 -12.31 0.08
N GLU A 43 7.37 -13.25 0.35
CA GLU A 43 6.00 -13.23 -0.17
C GLU A 43 5.20 -12.07 0.42
N GLU A 44 5.40 -11.75 1.70
CA GLU A 44 4.81 -10.57 2.32
C GLU A 44 5.25 -9.27 1.63
N GLN A 45 6.53 -9.15 1.27
CA GLN A 45 7.03 -7.99 0.55
C GLN A 45 6.43 -7.89 -0.86
N ILE A 46 6.28 -9.02 -1.56
CA ILE A 46 5.63 -9.07 -2.88
C ILE A 46 4.19 -8.59 -2.76
N MET A 47 3.44 -9.09 -1.77
CA MET A 47 2.06 -8.68 -1.53
C MET A 47 1.96 -7.18 -1.19
N THR A 48 2.81 -6.65 -0.31
CA THR A 48 2.84 -5.21 -0.01
C THR A 48 3.13 -4.39 -1.26
N ARG A 49 4.07 -4.81 -2.09
CA ARG A 49 4.40 -4.11 -3.34
C ARG A 49 3.25 -4.16 -4.34
N SER A 50 2.60 -5.31 -4.48
CA SER A 50 1.46 -5.52 -5.37
C SER A 50 0.26 -4.68 -4.96
N ASN A 51 0.02 -4.53 -3.65
CA ASN A 51 -1.10 -3.74 -3.14
C ASN A 51 -0.92 -2.22 -3.33
N ARG A 52 0.31 -1.75 -3.62
CA ARG A 52 0.62 -0.32 -3.69
C ARG A 52 -0.27 0.45 -4.66
N GLU A 53 -0.69 -0.17 -5.76
CA GLU A 53 -1.58 0.45 -6.75
C GLU A 53 -3.02 0.65 -6.23
N PHE A 54 -3.42 -0.11 -5.21
CA PHE A 54 -4.73 -0.04 -4.57
C PHE A 54 -4.72 0.86 -3.31
N GLU A 55 -3.54 1.33 -2.89
CA GLU A 55 -3.42 2.23 -1.75
C GLU A 55 -3.91 3.63 -2.14
N GLN A 56 -4.82 4.18 -1.34
CA GLN A 56 -5.27 5.55 -1.53
C GLN A 56 -4.17 6.52 -1.07
N VAL A 57 -3.51 7.15 -2.04
CA VAL A 57 -2.54 8.22 -1.78
C VAL A 57 -3.26 9.42 -1.16
N SER A 58 -2.87 9.79 0.06
CA SER A 58 -3.44 10.95 0.76
C SER A 58 -3.14 12.26 0.02
N LEU A 59 -3.94 13.29 0.24
CA LEU A 59 -3.70 14.60 -0.39
C LEU A 59 -2.36 15.19 0.06
N GLU A 60 -2.01 14.99 1.32
CA GLU A 60 -0.74 15.38 1.92
C GLU A 60 0.45 14.72 1.20
N GLU A 61 0.35 13.42 0.92
CA GLU A 61 1.37 12.66 0.20
C GLU A 61 1.47 13.09 -1.27
N GLN A 62 0.35 13.35 -1.93
CA GLN A 62 0.35 13.91 -3.29
C GLN A 62 1.03 15.28 -3.34
N LEU A 63 0.73 16.16 -2.39
CA LEU A 63 1.35 17.48 -2.30
C LEU A 63 2.84 17.37 -1.93
N PHE A 64 3.21 16.41 -1.07
CA PHE A 64 4.60 16.15 -0.76
C PHE A 64 5.39 15.81 -2.03
N TYR A 65 4.96 14.84 -2.83
CA TYR A 65 5.62 14.50 -4.09
C TYR A 65 5.57 15.62 -5.14
N ARG A 66 4.63 16.58 -5.00
CA ARG A 66 4.54 17.75 -5.87
C ARG A 66 5.59 18.81 -5.55
N TYR A 67 5.84 19.08 -4.27
CA TYR A 67 6.72 20.16 -3.81
C TYR A 67 8.12 19.70 -3.43
N PHE A 68 8.28 18.43 -3.07
CA PHE A 68 9.53 17.86 -2.59
C PHE A 68 10.01 16.73 -3.49
N ARG A 69 11.33 16.60 -3.56
CA ARG A 69 12.02 15.48 -4.17
C ARG A 69 13.28 15.19 -3.36
N PRO A 70 13.77 13.94 -3.33
CA PRO A 70 15.06 13.65 -2.74
C PRO A 70 16.17 14.44 -3.47
N ALA A 71 17.15 14.91 -2.70
CA ALA A 71 18.36 15.51 -3.24
C ALA A 71 19.15 14.44 -4.03
N LYS A 72 19.68 14.82 -5.19
CA LYS A 72 20.56 13.93 -5.98
C LYS A 72 21.95 13.92 -5.35
N GLU A 73 22.77 12.92 -5.68
CA GLU A 73 24.14 12.73 -5.11
C GLU A 73 25.08 13.95 -5.19
N LYS A 74 24.78 14.93 -6.05
CA LYS A 74 25.58 16.15 -6.26
C LYS A 74 24.87 17.44 -5.86
N GLU A 75 23.71 17.33 -5.22
CA GLU A 75 22.92 18.46 -4.74
C GLU A 75 22.99 18.53 -3.22
N ASN A 76 23.06 19.73 -2.67
CA ASN A 76 22.88 19.93 -1.24
C ASN A 76 21.39 19.73 -0.92
N GLY A 77 21.10 18.80 -0.03
CA GLY A 77 19.76 18.59 0.52
C GLY A 77 19.59 19.30 1.86
N GLU A 78 18.34 19.57 2.21
CA GLU A 78 17.96 20.05 3.54
C GLU A 78 17.25 18.92 4.31
N TRP A 79 17.60 18.75 5.58
CA TRP A 79 16.91 17.83 6.47
C TRP A 79 15.69 18.53 7.04
N LEU A 80 14.51 18.05 6.67
CA LEU A 80 13.24 18.58 7.15
C LEU A 80 12.50 17.50 7.94
N SER A 81 11.96 17.89 9.08
CA SER A 81 11.02 17.06 9.83
C SER A 81 9.67 16.98 9.13
N PRO A 82 8.84 15.96 9.42
CA PRO A 82 7.49 15.86 8.88
C PRO A 82 6.62 17.10 9.16
N ALA A 83 6.88 17.79 10.27
CA ALA A 83 6.17 19.01 10.64
C ALA A 83 6.55 20.19 9.75
N GLU A 84 7.85 20.39 9.49
CA GLU A 84 8.38 21.44 8.61
C GLU A 84 7.88 21.25 7.18
N ILE A 85 7.92 20.01 6.67
CA ILE A 85 7.38 19.67 5.35
C ILE A 85 5.90 20.05 5.24
N LEU A 86 5.08 19.68 6.23
CA LEU A 86 3.64 20.00 6.20
C LEU A 86 3.37 21.50 6.33
N GLU A 87 4.20 22.24 7.08
CA GLU A 87 4.09 23.69 7.18
C GLU A 87 4.38 24.36 5.84
N ASP A 88 5.43 23.92 5.14
CA ASP A 88 5.79 24.44 3.83
C ASP A 88 4.73 24.12 2.77
N ILE A 89 4.18 22.90 2.76
CA ILE A 89 3.06 22.56 1.88
C ILE A 89 1.86 23.48 2.12
N LYS A 90 1.54 23.81 3.38
CA LYS A 90 0.45 24.75 3.70
C LYS A 90 0.72 26.18 3.25
N LYS A 91 1.98 26.64 3.33
CA LYS A 91 2.36 27.97 2.83
C LYS A 91 2.26 28.04 1.31
N SER A 92 2.63 26.96 0.62
CA SER A 92 2.68 26.89 -0.85
C SER A 92 1.40 26.42 -1.51
N SER A 93 0.41 25.94 -0.76
CA SER A 93 -0.89 25.48 -1.28
C SER A 93 -2.05 26.23 -0.63
N ALA A 94 -3.07 26.58 -1.43
CA ALA A 94 -4.31 27.16 -0.92
C ALA A 94 -5.23 26.09 -0.28
N ILE A 95 -4.74 24.88 -0.05
CA ILE A 95 -5.51 23.72 0.40
C ILE A 95 -5.40 23.61 1.92
N PRO A 96 -6.53 23.58 2.66
CA PRO A 96 -6.48 23.44 4.11
C PRO A 96 -6.07 22.00 4.50
N LEU A 97 -4.85 21.84 5.02
CA LEU A 97 -4.37 20.58 5.59
C LEU A 97 -4.66 20.48 7.09
N SER A 98 -5.19 19.34 7.55
CA SER A 98 -5.54 19.12 8.96
C SER A 98 -4.33 18.73 9.81
N ASN A 99 -4.14 19.41 10.96
CA ASN A 99 -3.05 19.12 11.91
C ASN A 99 -3.14 17.73 12.56
N LYS A 100 -4.29 17.06 12.54
CA LYS A 100 -4.48 15.73 13.16
C LYS A 100 -3.75 14.60 12.41
N ARG A 101 -3.05 14.91 11.31
CA ARG A 101 -2.48 13.92 10.38
C ARG A 101 -0.94 13.91 10.33
N VAL A 102 -0.24 14.72 11.13
CA VAL A 102 1.24 14.72 11.15
C VAL A 102 1.81 13.32 11.45
N SER A 103 1.22 12.59 12.40
CA SER A 103 1.66 11.23 12.75
C SER A 103 1.35 10.19 11.67
N VAL A 104 0.39 10.46 10.79
CA VAL A 104 0.04 9.60 9.66
C VAL A 104 0.98 9.90 8.49
N PHE A 105 1.21 11.18 8.21
CA PHE A 105 2.14 11.64 7.20
C PHE A 105 3.59 11.21 7.49
N GLY A 106 4.03 11.27 8.75
CA GLY A 106 5.34 10.77 9.16
C GLY A 106 5.53 9.25 9.02
N ARG A 107 4.48 8.47 8.73
CA ARG A 107 4.60 7.04 8.37
C ARG A 107 4.80 6.81 6.87
N VAL A 108 4.53 7.83 6.06
CA VAL A 108 4.64 7.80 4.60
C VAL A 108 6.05 8.20 4.14
N LEU A 109 6.73 9.07 4.93
CA LEU A 109 8.13 9.46 4.76
C LEU A 109 9.09 8.36 5.21
#